data_AF-A0A812EU20-F1
#
_entry.id   AF-A0A812EU20-F1
#
_cell.length_a   1.000
_cell.length_b   1.000
_cell.length_c   1.000
_cell.angle_alpha   90.00
_cell.angle_beta   90.00
_cell.angle_gamma   90.00
#
_symmetry.space_group_name_H-M   'P 1'
#
loop_
_entity.id
_entity.type
_entity.pdbx_description
1 polymer ?
#
loop_
_entity_poly.entity_id
_entity_poly.type
_entity_poly.pdbx_seq_one_letter_code
_entity_poly.pdbx_strand_id
1 'polypeptide(L)'
;MSMHNRAVCVFCANPRPIYAAKVQWLKHLASHREAMIAYVVDNFEKCPLGAYPRHIRDKTEYAGHIRWAHTKKELIEWAYRNLIESQIATYP
;
A
#
# COMPACT_ATOMS: atom_id res chain seq x y z
N MET A 1 18.97 -16.89 -12.97
CA MET A 1 17.64 -17.38 -12.57
C MET A 1 16.81 -16.18 -12.16
N SER A 2 15.74 -15.87 -12.87
CA SER A 2 14.86 -14.74 -12.53
C SER A 2 14.05 -15.17 -11.31
N MET A 3 14.37 -14.68 -10.11
CA MET A 3 13.52 -14.87 -8.94
C MET A 3 12.20 -14.19 -9.25
N HIS A 4 11.20 -14.94 -9.70
CA HIS A 4 9.89 -14.40 -9.95
C HIS A 4 9.24 -14.10 -8.60
N ASN A 5 9.26 -12.82 -8.25
CA ASN A 5 8.72 -12.24 -7.03
C ASN A 5 7.20 -12.44 -6.96
N ARG A 6 6.79 -13.59 -6.41
CA ARG A 6 5.39 -13.93 -6.17
C ARG A 6 4.88 -13.10 -5.00
N ALA A 7 3.82 -12.33 -5.21
CA ALA A 7 3.07 -11.69 -4.13
C ALA A 7 1.59 -11.59 -4.50
N VAL A 8 0.74 -11.37 -3.50
CA VAL A 8 -0.70 -11.18 -3.65
C VAL A 8 -1.05 -9.74 -3.31
N CYS A 9 -1.81 -9.08 -4.20
CA CYS A 9 -2.33 -7.74 -3.95
C CYS A 9 -3.58 -7.81 -3.06
N VAL A 10 -3.49 -7.26 -1.85
CA VAL A 10 -4.61 -7.20 -0.89
C VAL A 10 -5.73 -6.26 -1.32
N PHE A 11 -5.49 -5.38 -2.30
CA PHE A 11 -6.45 -4.38 -2.79
C PHE A 11 -7.27 -4.86 -3.99
N CYS A 12 -6.95 -6.03 -4.55
CA CYS A 12 -7.72 -6.63 -5.63
C CYS A 12 -8.99 -7.27 -5.07
N ALA A 13 -10.14 -7.04 -5.71
CA ALA A 13 -11.39 -7.70 -5.34
C ALA A 13 -11.29 -9.24 -5.39
N ASN A 14 -10.46 -9.77 -6.30
CA ASN A 14 -10.13 -11.19 -6.40
C ASN A 14 -8.61 -11.35 -6.33
N PRO A 15 -8.03 -11.48 -5.13
CA PRO A 15 -6.58 -11.59 -4.95
C PRO A 15 -6.05 -12.86 -5.64
N ARG A 16 -5.03 -12.69 -6.49
CA ARG A 16 -4.32 -13.80 -7.15
C ARG A 16 -2.81 -13.60 -7.01
N PRO A 17 -2.01 -14.66 -7.01
CA PRO A 17 -0.57 -14.54 -7.10
C PRO A 17 -0.16 -13.82 -8.39
N ILE A 18 0.63 -12.76 -8.26
CA ILE A 18 1.20 -12.01 -9.38
C ILE A 18 2.72 -12.20 -9.34
N TYR A 19 3.28 -12.55 -10.49
CA TYR A 19 4.72 -12.65 -10.72
C TYR A 19 5.15 -11.47 -11.56
N ALA A 20 5.73 -10.46 -10.90
CA ALA A 20 6.01 -9.18 -11.54
C ALA A 20 7.26 -8.52 -10.95
N ALA A 21 7.97 -7.78 -11.80
CA ALA A 21 9.05 -6.92 -11.33
C ALA A 21 8.50 -5.72 -10.55
N LYS A 22 9.35 -5.08 -9.72
CA LYS A 22 8.97 -3.90 -8.92
C LYS A 22 8.24 -2.83 -9.74
N VAL A 23 8.74 -2.49 -10.92
CA VAL A 23 8.12 -1.47 -11.79
C VAL A 23 6.69 -1.84 -12.19
N GLN A 24 6.42 -3.10 -12.46
CA GLN A 24 5.07 -3.59 -12.79
C GLN A 24 4.16 -3.55 -11.56
N TRP A 25 4.68 -3.88 -10.38
CA TRP A 25 3.95 -3.75 -9.12
C TRP A 25 3.57 -2.30 -8.80
N LEU A 26 4.49 -1.34 -8.97
CA LEU A 26 4.19 0.08 -8.74
C LEU A 26 3.10 0.59 -9.69
N LYS A 27 3.13 0.15 -10.97
CA LYS A 27 2.07 0.45 -11.94
C LYS A 27 0.74 -0.18 -11.54
N HIS A 28 0.75 -1.42 -11.07
CA HIS A 28 -0.44 -2.12 -10.59
C HIS A 28 -1.05 -1.41 -9.37
N LEU A 29 -0.26 -1.08 -8.35
CA LEU A 29 -0.73 -0.36 -7.16
C LEU A 29 -1.29 1.04 -7.49
N ALA A 30 -0.86 1.65 -8.59
CA ALA A 30 -1.34 2.97 -9.00
C ALA A 30 -2.84 3.01 -9.33
N SER A 31 -3.48 1.87 -9.62
CA SER A 31 -4.95 1.76 -9.79
C SER A 31 -5.71 1.59 -8.46
N HIS A 32 -5.02 1.34 -7.35
CA HIS A 32 -5.61 1.01 -6.06
C HIS A 32 -5.54 2.17 -5.05
N ARG A 33 -5.41 3.43 -5.50
CA ARG A 33 -5.20 4.58 -4.60
C ARG A 33 -6.20 4.64 -3.45
N GLU A 34 -7.50 4.67 -3.74
CA GLU A 34 -8.51 4.81 -2.69
C GLU A 34 -8.59 3.56 -1.79
N ALA A 35 -8.33 2.37 -2.33
CA ALA A 35 -8.25 1.14 -1.53
C ALA A 35 -7.06 1.15 -0.56
N MET A 36 -5.91 1.70 -0.99
CA MET A 36 -4.75 1.89 -0.11
C MET A 36 -5.07 2.87 1.02
N ILE A 37 -5.79 3.97 0.73
CA ILE A 37 -6.19 4.95 1.75
C ILE A 37 -7.13 4.30 2.77
N ALA A 38 -8.18 3.60 2.30
CA ALA A 38 -9.11 2.90 3.18
C ALA A 38 -8.38 1.89 4.08
N TYR A 39 -7.47 1.11 3.50
CA TYR A 39 -6.65 0.15 4.25
C TYR A 39 -5.82 0.84 5.34
N VAL A 40 -5.18 1.97 5.06
CA VAL A 40 -4.41 2.71 6.08
C VAL A 40 -5.32 3.18 7.21
N VAL A 41 -6.46 3.77 6.87
CA VAL A 41 -7.43 4.29 7.86
C VAL A 41 -8.03 3.18 8.73
N ASP A 42 -8.24 2.00 8.16
CA ASP A 42 -8.85 0.87 8.87
C ASP A 42 -7.86 0.08 9.73
N ASN A 43 -6.56 0.10 9.40
CA ASN A 43 -5.56 -0.76 10.04
C ASN A 43 -4.53 -0.01 10.88
N PHE A 44 -4.44 1.32 10.79
CA PHE A 44 -3.44 2.10 11.50
C PHE A 44 -4.08 3.22 12.30
N GLU A 45 -3.74 3.34 13.59
CA GLU A 45 -4.21 4.44 14.43
C GLU A 45 -3.52 5.79 14.13
N LYS A 46 -2.38 5.75 13.43
CA LYS A 46 -1.53 6.90 13.09
C LYS A 46 -1.03 6.78 11.66
N CYS A 47 -0.77 7.91 11.00
CA CYS A 47 -0.33 7.92 9.61
C CYS A 47 1.02 7.21 9.45
N PRO A 48 1.08 6.06 8.74
CA PRO A 48 2.32 5.30 8.59
C PRO A 48 3.26 5.90 7.54
N LEU A 49 2.80 6.91 6.79
CA LEU A 49 3.61 7.63 5.80
C LEU A 49 4.42 8.79 6.42
N GLY A 50 4.22 9.09 7.70
CA GLY A 50 4.96 10.15 8.39
C GLY A 50 4.50 11.55 7.98
N ALA A 51 3.53 12.10 8.71
CA ALA A 51 3.12 13.51 8.63
C ALA A 51 2.22 13.93 9.80
N TYR A 52 1.66 12.95 10.53
CA TYR A 52 0.73 13.23 11.61
C TYR A 52 1.00 12.31 12.80
N PRO A 53 1.69 12.79 13.85
CA PRO A 53 1.96 11.98 15.05
C PRO A 53 0.72 11.82 15.94
N ARG A 54 -0.33 12.60 15.68
CA ARG A 54 -1.58 12.58 16.46
C ARG A 54 -2.50 11.48 15.94
N HIS A 55 -3.25 10.90 16.86
CA HIS A 55 -4.32 9.97 16.52
C HIS A 55 -5.48 10.74 15.86
N ILE A 56 -5.88 10.34 14.65
CA ILE A 56 -7.04 10.91 13.96
C ILE A 56 -8.21 9.94 14.16
N ARG A 57 -9.17 10.32 15.02
CA ARG A 57 -10.31 9.46 15.37
C ARG A 57 -11.34 9.36 14.25
N ASP A 58 -11.52 10.43 13.49
CA ASP A 58 -12.47 10.45 12.39
C ASP A 58 -11.84 9.85 11.12
N LYS A 59 -12.43 8.75 10.63
CA LYS A 59 -11.93 8.05 9.44
C LYS A 59 -12.01 8.90 8.17
N THR A 60 -12.99 9.79 8.08
CA THR A 60 -13.17 10.69 6.92
C THR A 60 -12.08 11.77 6.92
N GLU A 61 -11.83 12.38 8.07
CA GLU A 61 -10.73 13.32 8.28
C GLU A 61 -9.38 12.65 7.98
N TYR A 62 -9.17 11.43 8.46
CA TYR A 62 -7.93 10.71 8.24
C TYR A 62 -7.72 10.35 6.77
N ALA A 63 -8.76 9.86 6.09
CA ALA A 63 -8.71 9.65 4.64
C ALA A 63 -8.42 10.96 3.90
N GLY A 64 -9.02 12.07 4.33
CA GLY A 64 -8.74 13.42 3.83
C GLY A 64 -7.27 13.81 4.00
N HIS A 65 -6.71 13.62 5.21
CA HIS A 65 -5.30 13.84 5.49
C HIS A 65 -4.40 13.07 4.52
N ILE A 66 -4.64 11.77 4.32
CA ILE A 66 -3.80 10.97 3.41
C ILE A 66 -3.92 11.47 1.97
N ARG A 67 -5.12 11.91 1.53
CA ARG A 67 -5.31 12.44 0.18
C ARG A 67 -4.55 13.74 -0.08
N TRP A 68 -4.46 14.61 0.93
CA TRP A 68 -3.93 15.98 0.80
C TRP A 68 -2.47 16.12 1.22
N ALA A 69 -2.06 15.43 2.28
CA ALA A 69 -0.73 15.56 2.86
C ALA A 69 0.32 14.66 2.19
N HIS A 70 -0.10 13.64 1.45
CA HIS A 70 0.80 12.69 0.81
C HIS A 70 0.58 12.61 -0.69
N THR A 71 1.70 12.51 -1.40
CA THR A 71 1.69 12.27 -2.84
C THR A 71 1.25 10.84 -3.14
N LYS A 72 0.69 10.65 -4.34
CA LYS A 72 0.37 9.31 -4.85
C LYS A 72 1.59 8.38 -4.85
N LYS A 73 2.77 8.91 -5.12
CA LYS A 73 4.03 8.16 -5.16
C LYS A 73 4.38 7.60 -3.78
N GLU A 74 4.34 8.41 -2.73
CA GLU A 74 4.63 7.98 -1.36
C GLU A 74 3.71 6.84 -0.91
N LEU A 75 2.42 6.94 -1.19
CA LEU A 75 1.46 5.90 -0.85
C LEU A 75 1.73 4.58 -1.57
N ILE A 76 2.04 4.64 -2.87
CA ILE A 76 2.38 3.45 -3.67
C ILE A 76 3.68 2.81 -3.17
N GLU A 77 4.72 3.63 -2.90
CA GLU A 77 5.99 3.11 -2.41
C GLU A 77 5.87 2.51 -1.02
N TRP A 78 5.09 3.15 -0.13
CA TRP A 78 4.77 2.61 1.18
C TRP A 78 4.05 1.26 1.06
N ALA A 79 3.00 1.17 0.23
CA ALA A 79 2.25 -0.06 0.03
C ALA A 79 3.12 -1.18 -0.55
N TYR A 80 4.00 -0.85 -1.51
CA TYR A 80 4.94 -1.82 -2.06
C TYR A 80 5.87 -2.38 -0.98
N ARG A 81 6.57 -1.52 -0.23
CA ARG A 81 7.57 -1.94 0.77
C ARG A 81 6.93 -2.75 1.91
N ASN A 82 5.78 -2.32 2.41
CA ASN A 82 5.20 -2.92 3.61
C ASN A 82 4.31 -4.13 3.32
N LEU A 83 3.63 -4.15 2.16
CA LEU A 83 2.62 -5.17 1.87
C LEU A 83 3.05 -6.15 0.79
N ILE A 84 3.92 -5.75 -0.15
CA ILE A 84 4.32 -6.62 -1.28
C ILE A 84 5.73 -7.17 -1.06
N GLU A 85 6.70 -6.32 -0.75
CA GLU A 85 8.10 -6.72 -0.57
C GLU A 85 8.29 -7.67 0.60
N SER A 86 7.52 -7.47 1.69
CA SER A 86 7.44 -8.40 2.82
C SER A 86 6.99 -9.81 2.43
N GLN A 87 6.08 -9.94 1.45
CA GLN A 87 5.64 -11.25 0.94
C GLN A 87 6.74 -11.92 0.09
N ILE A 88 7.46 -11.13 -0.70
CA ILE A 88 8.52 -11.63 -1.60
C ILE A 88 9.71 -12.15 -0.80
N ALA A 89 10.14 -11.41 0.23
CA ALA A 89 11.28 -11.78 1.06
C ALA A 89 11.05 -13.04 1.92
N THR A 90 9.78 -13.42 2.11
CA THR A 90 9.39 -14.56 2.95
C THR A 90 9.22 -15.86 2.16
N TYR A 91 9.32 -15.82 0.82
CA TYR A 91 9.34 -17.02 -0.01
C TYR A 91 10.78 -17.54 -0.17
N PRO A 92 11.07 -18.78 0.29
CA PRO A 92 12.39 -19.41 0.08
C PRO A 92 12.68 -19.71 -1.39
#